data_AF-A0AAV4QG40-F1
#
_entry.id   AF-A0AAV4QG40-F1
#
_cell.length_a   1.000
_cell.length_b   1.000
_cell.length_c   1.000
_cell.angle_alpha   90.00
_cell.angle_beta   90.00
_cell.angle_gamma   90.00
#
_symmetry.space_group_name_H-M   'P 1'
#
loop_
_entity.id
_entity.type
_entity.pdbx_description
1 polymer ?
#
loop_
_entity_poly.entity_id
_entity_poly.type
_entity_poly.pdbx_seq_one_letter_code
_entity_poly.pdbx_strand_id
1 'polypeptide(L)'
;MPEEDAFSVMVRLMEDYRLREMYKPSMAELGLCMYQLECIVQEQIPELHMHFQTQSFHTSMYASSWFLTLFTSSLSLHLACRVMDLFLSEGMEMIFRIGMAILQFCKEDLLQQDMEGMLRYFQKEMPAKCEADPDYLIGVAMQVKYSSKKMKS
;
A
#
# COMPACT_ATOMS: atom_id res chain seq x y z
N MET A 1 25.03 3.54 -4.18
CA MET A 1 25.24 3.58 -2.73
C MET A 1 26.16 2.42 -2.36
N PRO A 2 27.28 2.66 -1.66
CA PRO A 2 28.11 1.60 -1.07
C PRO A 2 27.34 0.71 -0.10
N GLU A 3 27.85 -0.49 0.17
CA GLU A 3 27.20 -1.48 1.06
C GLU A 3 27.00 -0.94 2.48
N GLU A 4 28.02 -0.30 3.07
CA GLU A 4 27.97 0.24 4.44
C GLU A 4 26.90 1.33 4.59
N ASP A 5 26.78 2.21 3.59
CA ASP A 5 25.76 3.24 3.55
C ASP A 5 24.37 2.62 3.41
N ALA A 6 24.22 1.60 2.55
CA ALA A 6 22.96 0.90 2.36
C ALA A 6 22.50 0.20 3.65
N PHE A 7 23.42 -0.45 4.37
CA PHE A 7 23.14 -1.03 5.68
C PHE A 7 22.74 0.04 6.69
N SER A 8 23.45 1.17 6.73
CA SER A 8 23.13 2.30 7.61
C SER A 8 21.74 2.85 7.35
N VAL A 9 21.35 3.01 6.08
CA VAL A 9 19.99 3.41 5.71
C VAL A 9 18.98 2.34 6.12
N MET A 10 19.26 1.06 5.90
CA MET A 10 18.37 -0.03 6.30
C MET A 10 18.12 -0.06 7.82
N VAL A 11 19.14 0.16 8.64
CA VAL A 11 18.98 0.27 10.10
C VAL A 11 18.04 1.43 10.45
N ARG A 12 18.23 2.59 9.82
CA ARG A 12 17.35 3.76 10.02
C ARG A 12 15.92 3.50 9.60
N LEU A 13 15.70 2.79 8.50
CA LEU A 13 14.37 2.36 8.06
C LEU A 13 13.71 1.43 9.10
N MET A 14 14.47 0.49 9.66
CA MET A 14 13.96 -0.45 10.65
C MET A 14 13.66 0.19 12.00
N GLU A 15 14.49 1.11 12.46
CA GLU A 15 14.39 1.73 13.78
C GLU A 15 13.63 3.06 13.76
N ASP A 16 14.12 4.06 13.03
CA ASP A 16 13.58 5.43 13.04
C ASP A 16 12.24 5.52 12.29
N TYR A 17 12.11 4.82 11.15
CA TYR A 17 10.84 4.71 10.40
C TYR A 17 9.95 3.57 10.91
N ARG A 18 10.38 2.88 11.98
CA ARG A 18 9.63 1.83 12.68
C ARG A 18 9.16 0.66 11.80
N LEU A 19 9.81 0.38 10.66
CA LEU A 19 9.43 -0.76 9.81
C LEU A 19 9.53 -2.09 10.55
N ARG A 20 10.46 -2.23 11.50
CA ARG A 20 10.63 -3.46 12.29
C ARG A 20 9.36 -3.87 13.05
N GLU A 21 8.49 -2.90 13.38
CA GLU A 21 7.25 -3.16 14.13
C GLU A 21 6.29 -4.03 13.31
N MET A 22 6.30 -3.87 11.98
CA MET A 22 5.51 -4.69 11.05
C MET A 22 5.97 -6.15 10.98
N TYR A 23 7.22 -6.44 11.35
CA TYR A 23 7.83 -7.76 11.26
C TYR A 23 7.87 -8.52 12.58
N LYS A 24 7.33 -7.95 13.66
CA LYS A 24 7.26 -8.64 14.95
C LYS A 24 6.39 -9.91 14.84
N PRO A 25 6.67 -10.98 15.61
CA PRO A 25 5.93 -12.24 15.49
C PRO A 25 4.41 -12.13 15.64
N SER A 26 3.91 -11.15 16.39
CA SER A 26 2.47 -10.91 16.54
C SER A 26 1.81 -10.29 15.31
N MET A 27 2.59 -9.68 14.40
CA MET A 27 2.11 -8.91 13.25
C MET A 27 1.09 -7.83 13.63
N ALA A 28 1.11 -7.35 14.88
CA ALA A 28 0.09 -6.46 15.41
C ALA A 28 0.05 -5.12 14.68
N GLU A 29 1.22 -4.54 14.38
CA GLU A 29 1.31 -3.28 13.63
C GLU A 29 0.82 -3.44 12.18
N LEU A 30 1.15 -4.59 11.55
CA LEU A 30 0.67 -4.90 10.21
C LEU A 30 -0.86 -5.07 10.21
N GLY A 31 -1.41 -5.81 11.17
CA GLY A 31 -2.85 -5.98 11.33
C GLY A 31 -3.58 -4.66 11.57
N LEU A 32 -2.99 -3.77 12.38
CA LEU A 32 -3.50 -2.40 12.55
C LEU A 32 -3.52 -1.65 11.21
N CYS A 33 -2.46 -1.75 10.40
CA CYS A 33 -2.42 -1.12 9.08
C CYS A 33 -3.45 -1.71 8.11
N MET A 34 -3.73 -3.02 8.16
CA MET A 34 -4.79 -3.63 7.36
C MET A 34 -6.16 -3.07 7.72
N TYR A 35 -6.47 -3.00 9.02
CA TYR A 35 -7.73 -2.42 9.52
C TYR A 35 -7.86 -0.95 9.14
N GLN A 36 -6.79 -0.19 9.32
CA GLN A 36 -6.71 1.22 8.95
C GLN A 36 -6.96 1.44 7.46
N LEU A 37 -6.32 0.65 6.58
CA LEU A 37 -6.54 0.74 5.14
C LEU A 37 -7.99 0.37 4.80
N GLU A 38 -8.53 -0.69 5.40
CA GLU A 38 -9.93 -1.10 5.22
C GLU A 38 -10.92 0.04 5.57
N CYS A 39 -10.71 0.73 6.69
CA CYS A 39 -11.52 1.88 7.07
C CYS A 39 -11.43 3.02 6.04
N ILE A 40 -10.24 3.29 5.50
CA ILE A 40 -10.08 4.34 4.48
C ILE A 40 -10.77 3.94 3.18
N VAL A 41 -10.68 2.66 2.78
CA VAL A 41 -11.40 2.14 1.59
C VAL A 41 -12.91 2.23 1.81
N GLN A 42 -13.41 1.90 3.00
CA GLN A 42 -14.82 2.04 3.35
C GLN A 42 -15.30 3.52 3.27
N GLU A 43 -14.49 4.47 3.74
CA GLU A 43 -14.84 5.90 3.73
C GLU A 43 -14.77 6.51 2.32
N GLN A 44 -13.77 6.13 1.51
CA GLN A 44 -13.48 6.80 0.24
C GLN A 44 -13.96 6.05 -1.01
N ILE A 45 -14.07 4.72 -0.95
CA ILE A 45 -14.50 3.86 -2.07
C ILE A 45 -15.49 2.80 -1.55
N PRO A 46 -16.65 3.22 -0.99
CA PRO A 46 -17.56 2.32 -0.29
C PRO A 46 -18.09 1.17 -1.16
N GLU A 47 -18.26 1.40 -2.46
CA GLU A 47 -18.67 0.37 -3.41
C GLU A 47 -17.63 -0.76 -3.57
N LEU A 48 -16.34 -0.41 -3.58
CA LEU A 48 -15.25 -1.39 -3.65
C LEU A 48 -15.15 -2.16 -2.34
N HIS A 49 -15.30 -1.46 -1.19
CA HIS A 49 -15.35 -2.12 0.11
C HIS A 49 -16.50 -3.13 0.18
N MET A 50 -17.70 -2.77 -0.25
CA MET A 50 -18.86 -3.67 -0.26
C MET A 50 -18.64 -4.88 -1.17
N HIS A 51 -18.02 -4.68 -2.33
CA HIS A 51 -17.64 -5.78 -3.21
C HIS A 51 -16.63 -6.73 -2.56
N PHE A 52 -15.58 -6.19 -1.93
CA PHE A 52 -14.60 -6.98 -1.18
C PHE A 52 -15.27 -7.81 -0.07
N GLN A 53 -16.19 -7.22 0.70
CA GLN A 53 -16.95 -7.96 1.72
C GLN A 53 -17.80 -9.08 1.12
N THR A 54 -18.48 -8.82 0.00
CA THR A 54 -19.31 -9.82 -0.70
C THR A 54 -18.48 -11.01 -1.19
N GLN A 55 -17.26 -10.74 -1.65
CA GLN A 55 -16.32 -11.76 -2.12
C GLN A 55 -15.47 -12.38 -1.01
N SER A 56 -15.67 -12.01 0.26
CA SER A 56 -14.81 -12.40 1.39
C SER A 56 -13.32 -12.10 1.15
N PHE A 57 -13.05 -11.00 0.46
CA PHE A 57 -11.71 -10.59 0.06
C PHE A 57 -11.13 -9.60 1.08
N HIS A 58 -10.26 -10.10 1.93
CA HIS A 58 -9.71 -9.32 3.05
C HIS A 58 -8.51 -8.47 2.62
N THR A 59 -8.36 -7.29 3.22
CA THR A 59 -7.24 -6.35 2.95
C THR A 59 -5.86 -7.01 3.05
N SER A 60 -5.68 -7.92 4.00
CA SER A 60 -4.44 -8.68 4.19
C SER A 60 -4.05 -9.56 3.00
N MET A 61 -4.99 -9.97 2.16
CA MET A 61 -4.73 -10.84 1.00
C MET A 61 -3.93 -10.15 -0.10
N TYR A 62 -4.07 -8.82 -0.25
CA TYR A 62 -3.41 -8.07 -1.31
C TYR A 62 -2.44 -6.99 -0.79
N ALA A 63 -2.71 -6.40 0.38
CA ALA A 63 -1.95 -5.24 0.84
C ALA A 63 -0.77 -5.58 1.76
N SER A 64 -0.69 -6.79 2.32
CA SER A 64 0.38 -7.12 3.30
C SER A 64 1.78 -6.86 2.74
N SER A 65 2.04 -7.24 1.48
CA SER A 65 3.33 -7.02 0.83
C SER A 65 3.63 -5.54 0.58
N TRP A 66 2.59 -4.70 0.37
CA TRP A 66 2.75 -3.27 0.13
C TRP A 66 3.39 -2.57 1.33
N PHE A 67 2.92 -2.90 2.54
CA PHE A 67 3.45 -2.32 3.78
C PHE A 67 4.77 -2.93 4.19
N LEU A 68 4.93 -4.25 4.08
CA LEU A 68 6.17 -4.92 4.46
C LEU A 68 7.32 -4.48 3.55
N THR A 69 7.11 -4.50 2.24
CA THR A 69 8.19 -4.30 1.27
C THR A 69 8.26 -2.88 0.71
N LEU A 70 7.40 -1.96 1.18
CA LEU A 70 7.26 -0.62 0.60
C LEU A 70 7.06 -0.68 -0.93
N PHE A 71 6.17 -1.58 -1.36
CA PHE A 71 5.85 -1.90 -2.76
C PHE A 71 7.01 -2.46 -3.62
N THR A 72 8.21 -2.69 -3.08
CA THR A 72 9.35 -3.21 -3.86
C THR A 72 9.12 -4.62 -4.41
N SER A 73 8.22 -5.41 -3.82
CA SER A 73 7.81 -6.72 -4.36
C SER A 73 6.66 -6.66 -5.37
N SER A 74 6.00 -5.51 -5.51
CA SER A 74 4.72 -5.39 -6.23
C SER A 74 4.77 -4.43 -7.43
N LEU A 75 5.72 -3.51 -7.47
CA LEU A 75 5.90 -2.55 -8.55
C LEU A 75 7.30 -2.71 -9.17
N SER A 76 7.52 -2.23 -10.39
CA SER A 76 8.89 -2.15 -10.92
C SER A 76 9.80 -1.34 -10.02
N LEU A 77 11.09 -1.67 -10.09
CA LEU A 77 12.14 -0.98 -9.33
C LEU A 77 12.07 0.55 -9.51
N HIS A 78 11.81 1.05 -10.73
CA HIS A 78 11.74 2.48 -10.98
C HIS A 78 10.62 3.16 -10.17
N LEU A 79 9.41 2.61 -10.19
CA LEU A 79 8.29 3.16 -9.43
C LEU A 79 8.46 2.92 -7.92
N ALA A 80 8.96 1.76 -7.51
CA ALA A 80 9.26 1.46 -6.11
C ALA A 80 10.30 2.43 -5.52
N CYS A 81 11.32 2.84 -6.28
CA CYS A 81 12.26 3.89 -5.85
C CYS A 81 11.55 5.22 -5.60
N ARG A 82 10.64 5.65 -6.48
CA ARG A 82 9.85 6.88 -6.27
C ARG A 82 8.97 6.78 -5.01
N VAL A 83 8.36 5.62 -4.78
CA VAL A 83 7.60 5.37 -3.53
C VAL A 83 8.51 5.44 -2.31
N MET A 84 9.73 4.90 -2.41
CA MET A 84 10.72 4.95 -1.33
C MET A 84 11.17 6.39 -1.03
N ASP A 85 11.40 7.23 -2.05
CA ASP A 85 11.72 8.65 -1.86
C ASP A 85 10.60 9.39 -1.09
N LEU A 86 9.35 9.15 -1.47
CA LEU A 86 8.18 9.75 -0.83
C LEU A 86 7.98 9.20 0.60
N PHE A 87 8.25 7.92 0.82
CA PHE A 87 8.23 7.31 2.14
C PHE A 87 9.30 7.90 3.06
N LEU A 88 10.51 8.16 2.55
CA LEU A 88 11.58 8.81 3.32
C LEU A 88 11.21 10.27 3.68
N SER A 89 10.41 10.95 2.85
CA SER A 89 9.93 12.30 3.15
C SER A 89 8.76 12.33 4.14
N GLU A 90 7.71 11.53 3.88
CA GLU A 90 6.41 11.65 4.53
C GLU A 90 6.10 10.50 5.51
N GLY A 91 6.90 9.44 5.51
CA GLY A 91 6.74 8.26 6.34
C GLY A 91 5.59 7.35 5.92
N MET A 92 5.07 6.57 6.89
CA MET A 92 4.10 5.50 6.66
C MET A 92 2.77 5.98 6.05
N GLU A 93 2.40 7.23 6.31
CA GLU A 93 1.21 7.84 5.71
C GLU A 93 1.23 7.76 4.18
N MET A 94 2.41 7.90 3.57
CA MET A 94 2.54 7.81 2.12
C MET A 94 2.18 6.42 1.58
N ILE A 95 2.47 5.35 2.34
CA ILE A 95 2.16 3.98 1.93
C ILE A 95 0.64 3.76 1.86
N PHE A 96 -0.10 4.32 2.82
CA PHE A 96 -1.56 4.33 2.76
C PHE A 96 -2.09 5.12 1.58
N ARG A 97 -1.53 6.32 1.33
CA ARG A 97 -1.94 7.18 0.21
C ARG A 97 -1.69 6.52 -1.15
N ILE A 98 -0.54 5.88 -1.34
CA ILE A 98 -0.23 5.12 -2.56
C ILE A 98 -1.15 3.91 -2.68
N GLY A 99 -1.35 3.13 -1.61
CA GLY A 99 -2.27 1.98 -1.62
C GLY A 99 -3.69 2.40 -2.02
N MET A 100 -4.19 3.50 -1.48
CA MET A 100 -5.49 4.07 -1.86
C MET A 100 -5.53 4.54 -3.31
N ALA A 101 -4.48 5.21 -3.80
CA ALA A 101 -4.41 5.64 -5.20
C ALA A 101 -4.43 4.45 -6.17
N ILE A 102 -3.70 3.37 -5.86
CA ILE A 102 -3.73 2.12 -6.64
C ILE A 102 -5.15 1.54 -6.67
N LEU A 103 -5.84 1.49 -5.51
CA LEU A 103 -7.21 0.99 -5.44
C LEU A 103 -8.19 1.85 -6.24
N GLN A 104 -8.06 3.18 -6.20
CA GLN A 104 -8.87 4.08 -7.03
C GLN A 104 -8.61 3.84 -8.52
N PHE A 105 -7.36 3.62 -8.90
CA PHE A 105 -6.99 3.40 -10.29
C PHE A 105 -7.45 2.04 -10.83
N CYS A 106 -7.53 1.03 -9.96
CA CYS A 106 -7.93 -0.33 -10.31
C CYS A 106 -9.43 -0.61 -10.07
N LYS A 107 -10.15 0.36 -9.50
CA LYS A 107 -11.53 0.20 -9.01
C LYS A 107 -12.48 -0.47 -10.02
N GLU A 108 -12.59 0.10 -11.21
CA GLU A 108 -13.54 -0.37 -12.24
C GLU A 108 -13.26 -1.80 -12.70
N ASP A 109 -11.97 -2.20 -12.72
CA ASP A 109 -11.57 -3.55 -13.09
C ASP A 109 -11.86 -4.53 -11.95
N LEU A 110 -11.53 -4.14 -10.71
CA LEU A 110 -11.73 -4.97 -9.51
C LEU A 110 -13.20 -5.28 -9.23
N LEU A 111 -14.11 -4.33 -9.49
CA LEU A 111 -15.56 -4.52 -9.30
C LEU A 111 -16.16 -5.61 -10.21
N GLN A 112 -15.45 -6.00 -11.27
CA GLN A 112 -15.90 -7.03 -12.21
C GLN A 112 -15.32 -8.42 -11.90
N GLN A 113 -14.42 -8.52 -10.92
CA GLN A 113 -13.73 -9.76 -10.57
C GLN A 113 -14.32 -10.42 -9.33
N ASP A 114 -14.23 -11.74 -9.25
CA ASP A 114 -14.42 -12.48 -8.00
C ASP A 114 -13.12 -12.48 -7.16
N MET A 115 -13.14 -13.20 -6.04
CA MET A 115 -11.99 -13.27 -5.12
C MET A 115 -10.69 -13.71 -5.82
N GLU A 116 -10.73 -14.77 -6.62
CA GLU A 116 -9.56 -15.30 -7.33
C GLU A 116 -9.10 -14.35 -8.44
N GLY A 117 -10.05 -13.77 -9.18
CA GLY A 117 -9.78 -12.75 -10.20
C GLY A 117 -9.07 -11.53 -9.61
N MET A 118 -9.52 -11.03 -8.46
CA MET A 118 -8.86 -9.91 -7.76
C MET A 118 -7.43 -10.24 -7.33
N LEU A 119 -7.20 -11.43 -6.76
CA LEU A 119 -5.84 -11.88 -6.40
C LEU A 119 -4.91 -11.88 -7.61
N ARG A 120 -5.37 -12.46 -8.72
CA ARG A 120 -4.59 -12.50 -9.96
C ARG A 120 -4.36 -11.10 -10.52
N TYR A 121 -5.37 -10.24 -10.47
CA TYR A 121 -5.28 -8.87 -10.95
C TYR A 121 -4.18 -8.08 -10.21
N PHE A 122 -4.14 -8.15 -8.88
CA PHE A 122 -3.10 -7.48 -8.09
C PHE A 122 -1.69 -8.01 -8.38
N GLN A 123 -1.55 -9.28 -8.75
CA GLN A 123 -0.25 -9.89 -9.05
C GLN A 123 0.25 -9.60 -10.46
N LYS A 124 -0.66 -9.48 -11.45
CA LYS A 124 -0.29 -9.47 -12.88
C LYS A 124 -0.63 -8.19 -13.62
N GLU A 125 -1.77 -7.58 -13.32
CA GLU A 125 -2.31 -6.47 -14.11
C GLU A 125 -2.07 -5.12 -13.44
N MET A 126 -2.24 -5.06 -12.12
CA MET A 126 -1.98 -3.86 -11.33
C MET A 126 -0.57 -3.26 -11.56
N PRO A 127 0.53 -4.05 -11.58
CA PRO A 127 1.87 -3.47 -11.78
C PRO A 127 2.01 -2.78 -13.14
N ALA A 128 1.55 -3.43 -14.21
CA ALA A 128 1.59 -2.88 -15.57
C ALA A 128 0.73 -1.62 -15.69
N LYS A 129 -0.43 -1.59 -15.03
CA LYS A 129 -1.31 -0.41 -14.99
C LYS A 129 -0.63 0.76 -14.28
N CYS A 130 0.01 0.52 -13.14
CA CYS A 130 0.74 1.55 -12.39
C CYS A 130 1.95 2.10 -13.16
N GLU A 131 2.60 1.26 -13.97
CA GLU A 131 3.74 1.66 -14.82
C GLU A 131 3.34 2.48 -16.05
N ALA A 132 2.10 2.32 -16.53
CA ALA A 132 1.61 3.07 -17.68
C ALA A 132 1.50 4.58 -17.39
N ASP A 133 1.16 4.95 -16.15
CA ASP A 133 1.11 6.37 -15.73
C ASP A 133 1.54 6.58 -14.26
N PRO A 134 2.86 6.58 -14.01
CA PRO A 134 3.42 6.74 -12.66
C PRO A 134 3.16 8.14 -12.05
N ASP A 135 3.16 9.18 -12.89
CA ASP A 135 2.99 10.56 -12.45
C ASP A 135 1.54 10.82 -12.04
N TYR A 136 0.58 10.29 -12.80
CA TYR A 136 -0.82 10.30 -12.39
C TYR A 136 -1.04 9.56 -11.08
N LEU A 137 -0.47 8.35 -10.92
CA LEU A 137 -0.60 7.57 -9.68
C LEU A 137 -0.10 8.37 -8.47
N ILE A 138 1.08 8.98 -8.56
CA ILE A 138 1.65 9.79 -7.47
C ILE A 138 0.82 11.07 -7.26
N GLY A 139 0.34 11.71 -8.33
CA GLY A 139 -0.54 12.87 -8.25
C GLY A 139 -1.84 12.57 -7.50
N VAL A 140 -2.47 11.43 -7.78
CA VAL A 140 -3.66 10.96 -7.05
C VAL A 140 -3.31 10.66 -5.59
N ALA A 141 -2.20 9.97 -5.33
CA ALA A 141 -1.77 9.66 -3.96
C ALA A 141 -1.58 10.93 -3.10
N MET A 142 -1.05 12.00 -3.68
CA MET A 142 -0.90 13.29 -2.98
C MET A 142 -2.24 13.94 -2.61
N GLN A 143 -3.33 13.60 -3.29
CA GLN A 143 -4.67 14.11 -3.04
C GLN A 143 -5.49 13.23 -2.08
N VAL A 144 -5.02 12.00 -1.80
CA VAL A 144 -5.70 11.10 -0.86
C VAL A 144 -5.68 11.73 0.54
N LYS A 145 -6.89 11.97 1.07
CA LYS A 145 -7.04 12.49 2.43
C LYS A 145 -6.73 11.38 3.43
N TYR A 146 -5.65 11.53 4.18
CA TYR A 146 -5.31 10.67 5.30
C TYR A 146 -5.37 11.50 6.59
N SER A 147 -6.07 11.00 7.60
CA SER A 147 -6.21 11.70 8.89
C SER A 147 -5.65 10.85 10.02
N SER A 148 -4.37 11.06 10.33
CA SER A 148 -3.65 10.41 11.42
C SER A 148 -4.33 10.51 12.80
N LYS A 149 -5.21 11.50 13.02
CA LYS A 149 -5.98 11.67 14.26
C LYS A 149 -7.14 10.68 14.43
N LYS A 150 -7.71 10.15 13.34
CA LYS A 150 -8.85 9.20 13.38
C LYS A 150 -8.40 7.74 13.59
N MET A 151 -7.10 7.48 13.47
CA MET A 151 -6.54 6.14 13.32
C MET A 151 -5.71 5.68 14.52
N LYS A 152 -5.60 6.53 15.55
CA LYS A 152 -4.95 6.26 16.85
C LYS A 152 -5.94 5.84 17.95
N SER A 153 -7.23 5.74 17.63
CA SER A 153 -8.33 5.40 18.53
C SER A 153 -8.75 3.96 18.37
#